data_AF-A0A933TES1-F1
#
_entry.id   AF-A0A933TES1-F1
#
_cell.length_a   1.000
_cell.length_b   1.000
_cell.length_c   1.000
_cell.angle_alpha   90.00
_cell.angle_beta   90.00
_cell.angle_gamma   90.00
#
_symmetry.space_group_name_H-M   'P 1'
#
loop_
_entity.id
_entity.type
_entity.pdbx_description
1 polymer ?
#
loop_
_entity_poly.entity_id
_entity_poly.type
_entity_poly.pdbx_seq_one_letter_code
_entity_poly.pdbx_strand_id
1 'polypeptide(L)'
;MIPSEREEEYVARMEYERLKKLEHEKHLKLAEEEKKRLKDLHFMRCPKCGMELIEIDYKSIKIDKCSECEGIWLDAGELEAVAKLEKTGLDKLFGVFKK
;
A
#
# COMPACT_ATOMS: atom_id res chain seq x y z
N MET A 1 56.60 8.04 12.43
CA MET A 1 56.48 7.72 10.99
C MET A 1 55.30 8.54 10.49
N ILE A 2 55.54 9.56 9.66
CA ILE A 2 54.47 10.39 9.11
C ILE A 2 53.88 9.59 7.95
N PRO A 3 52.57 9.27 7.95
CA PRO A 3 51.92 8.60 6.83
C PRO A 3 52.19 9.37 5.53
N SER A 4 52.35 8.66 4.43
CA SER A 4 52.54 9.32 3.13
C SER A 4 51.24 9.98 2.69
N GLU A 5 51.33 11.11 1.97
CA GLU A 5 50.18 11.84 1.40
C GLU A 5 49.19 10.90 0.64
N ARG A 6 49.72 9.85 -0.01
CA ARG A 6 48.93 8.83 -0.71
C ARG A 6 48.09 7.93 0.19
N GLU A 7 48.54 7.66 1.42
CA GLU A 7 47.80 6.87 2.41
C GLU A 7 46.63 7.71 2.99
N GLU A 8 46.84 9.00 3.19
CA GLU A 8 45.82 9.93 3.69
C GLU A 8 44.69 10.13 2.67
N GLU A 9 45.02 10.34 1.39
CA GLU A 9 44.04 10.44 0.30
C GLU A 9 43.21 9.15 0.14
N TYR A 10 43.85 7.99 0.28
CA TYR A 10 43.18 6.70 0.21
C TYR A 10 42.17 6.56 1.36
N VAL A 11 42.57 6.89 2.60
CA VAL A 11 41.68 6.85 3.77
C VAL A 11 40.49 7.80 3.58
N ALA A 12 40.73 9.03 3.13
CA ALA A 12 39.68 10.03 2.89
C ALA A 12 38.65 9.57 1.83
N ARG A 13 39.13 8.95 0.73
CA ARG A 13 38.24 8.38 -0.30
C ARG A 13 37.37 7.25 0.26
N MET A 14 37.97 6.33 1.01
CA MET A 14 37.26 5.21 1.62
C MET A 14 36.22 5.69 2.65
N GLU A 15 36.54 6.72 3.43
CA GLU A 15 35.61 7.32 4.38
C GLU A 15 34.43 8.01 3.68
N TYR A 16 34.71 8.79 2.63
CA TYR A 16 33.67 9.42 1.81
C TYR A 16 32.72 8.39 1.18
N GLU A 17 33.26 7.30 0.60
CA GLU A 17 32.45 6.22 0.04
C GLU A 17 31.58 5.54 1.12
N ARG A 18 32.12 5.29 2.31
CA ARG A 18 31.37 4.75 3.44
C ARG A 18 30.25 5.69 3.89
N LEU A 19 30.52 6.98 4.03
CA LEU A 19 29.53 7.99 4.41
C LEU A 19 28.41 8.08 3.38
N LYS A 20 28.75 8.14 2.09
CA LYS A 20 27.78 8.14 0.98
C LYS A 20 26.91 6.88 0.98
N LYS A 21 27.50 5.71 1.26
CA LYS A 21 26.76 4.46 1.37
C LYS A 21 25.79 4.49 2.56
N LEU A 22 26.25 4.94 3.73
CA LEU A 22 25.41 5.07 4.93
C LEU A 22 24.25 6.03 4.72
N GLU A 23 24.49 7.17 4.07
CA GLU A 23 23.45 8.13 3.70
C GLU A 23 22.41 7.49 2.77
N HIS A 24 22.87 6.82 1.71
CA HIS A 24 21.97 6.12 0.79
C HIS A 24 21.12 5.06 1.49
N GLU A 25 21.73 4.25 2.36
CA GLU A 25 21.05 3.19 3.11
C GLU A 25 20.02 3.77 4.10
N LYS A 26 20.35 4.89 4.76
CA LYS A 26 19.39 5.65 5.58
C LYS A 26 18.21 6.16 4.76
N HIS A 27 18.44 6.73 3.59
CA HIS A 27 17.37 7.22 2.72
C HIS A 27 16.44 6.09 2.25
N LEU A 28 17.00 4.94 1.86
CA LEU A 28 16.20 3.78 1.49
C LEU A 28 15.34 3.28 2.65
N LYS A 29 15.92 3.22 3.86
CA LYS A 29 15.20 2.80 5.06
C LYS A 29 14.03 3.74 5.38
N LEU A 30 14.27 5.05 5.36
CA LEU A 30 13.22 6.06 5.58
C LEU A 30 12.09 5.96 4.53
N ALA A 31 12.45 5.73 3.26
CA ALA A 31 11.45 5.58 2.19
C ALA A 31 10.59 4.32 2.38
N GLU A 32 11.17 3.19 2.78
CA GLU A 32 10.43 1.96 3.05
C GLU A 32 9.52 2.11 4.28
N GLU A 33 10.00 2.75 5.34
CA GLU A 33 9.21 3.05 6.55
C GLU A 33 8.00 3.93 6.22
N GLU A 34 8.18 4.99 5.42
CA GLU A 34 7.07 5.85 4.99
C GLU A 34 6.08 5.12 4.09
N LYS A 35 6.56 4.29 3.15
CA LYS A 35 5.69 3.45 2.32
C LYS A 35 4.85 2.49 3.16
N LYS A 36 5.46 1.86 4.17
CA LYS A 36 4.75 0.99 5.11
C LYS A 36 3.68 1.76 5.88
N ARG A 37 4.04 2.92 6.43
CA ARG A 37 3.11 3.81 7.13
C ARG A 37 1.93 4.23 6.26
N LEU A 38 2.18 4.61 5.01
CA LEU A 38 1.12 4.99 4.07
C LEU A 38 0.20 3.82 3.73
N LYS A 39 0.75 2.61 3.60
CA LYS A 39 -0.04 1.39 3.39
C LYS A 39 -0.97 1.13 4.58
N ASP A 40 -0.44 1.22 5.80
CA ASP A 40 -1.20 0.98 7.02
C ASP A 40 -2.28 2.05 7.22
N LEU A 41 -2.00 3.32 6.88
CA LEU A 41 -2.96 4.42 7.00
C LEU A 41 -4.19 4.25 6.09
N HIS A 42 -4.01 3.70 4.89
CA HIS A 42 -5.08 3.52 3.91
C HIS A 42 -5.70 2.11 3.97
N PHE A 43 -5.19 1.21 4.80
CA PHE A 43 -5.72 -0.14 4.95
C PHE A 43 -7.16 -0.11 5.49
N MET A 44 -8.08 -0.82 4.85
CA MET A 44 -9.52 -0.84 5.17
C MET A 44 -10.17 0.55 5.19
N ARG A 45 -9.64 1.50 4.41
CA ARG A 45 -10.21 2.84 4.23
C ARG A 45 -10.78 2.98 2.84
N CYS A 46 -11.96 3.58 2.76
CA CYS A 46 -12.58 3.92 1.50
C CYS A 46 -11.76 5.01 0.78
N PRO A 47 -11.21 4.78 -0.42
CA PRO A 47 -10.45 5.80 -1.13
C PRO A 47 -11.32 6.92 -1.72
N LYS A 48 -12.65 6.80 -1.69
CA LYS A 48 -13.56 7.89 -2.08
C LYS A 48 -13.71 8.94 -0.98
N CYS A 49 -13.86 8.52 0.28
CA CYS A 49 -14.22 9.42 1.39
C CYS A 49 -13.35 9.29 2.66
N GLY A 50 -12.42 8.33 2.71
CA GLY A 50 -11.53 8.09 3.85
C GLY A 50 -12.17 7.35 5.04
N MET A 51 -13.46 7.00 4.98
CA MET A 51 -14.15 6.28 6.06
C MET A 51 -13.83 4.79 6.06
N GLU A 52 -14.10 4.11 7.17
CA GLU A 52 -13.81 2.69 7.32
C GLU A 52 -14.68 1.84 6.39
N LEU A 53 -14.05 0.81 5.83
CA LEU A 53 -14.71 -0.29 5.14
C LEU A 53 -15.16 -1.31 6.18
N ILE A 54 -16.41 -1.77 6.04
CA ILE A 54 -17.03 -2.80 6.85
C ILE A 54 -17.28 -4.03 5.98
N GLU A 55 -16.88 -5.20 6.46
CA GLU A 55 -17.16 -6.46 5.79
C GLU A 55 -18.65 -6.81 5.95
N ILE A 56 -19.33 -7.13 4.85
CA ILE A 56 -20.72 -7.59 4.84
C ILE A 56 -20.84 -8.89 4.06
N ASP A 57 -21.72 -9.78 4.52
CA ASP A 57 -22.05 -11.03 3.80
C ASP A 57 -23.16 -10.77 2.78
N TYR A 58 -22.83 -10.87 1.49
CA TYR A 58 -23.78 -10.81 0.39
C TYR A 58 -23.83 -12.14 -0.35
N LYS A 59 -24.94 -12.88 -0.19
CA LYS A 59 -25.15 -14.19 -0.87
C LYS A 59 -23.97 -15.16 -0.66
N SER A 60 -23.46 -15.23 0.56
CA SER A 60 -22.30 -16.05 0.95
C SER A 60 -20.96 -15.59 0.36
N ILE A 61 -20.88 -14.35 -0.13
CA ILE A 61 -19.63 -13.68 -0.51
C ILE A 61 -19.42 -12.53 0.48
N LYS A 62 -18.26 -12.53 1.13
CA LYS A 62 -17.80 -11.39 1.93
C LYS A 62 -17.40 -10.27 0.98
N ILE A 63 -17.89 -9.06 1.23
CA ILE A 63 -17.56 -7.88 0.44
C ILE A 63 -17.36 -6.69 1.37
N ASP A 64 -16.47 -5.78 1.01
CA ASP A 64 -16.20 -4.59 1.81
C ASP A 64 -17.10 -3.42 1.37
N LYS A 65 -17.94 -2.92 2.26
CA LYS A 65 -18.78 -1.74 2.04
C LYS A 65 -18.26 -0.56 2.84
N CYS A 66 -18.23 0.63 2.24
CA CYS A 66 -17.97 1.86 2.99
C CYS A 66 -19.17 2.21 3.89
N SER A 67 -18.87 2.49 5.15
CA SER A 67 -19.84 2.92 6.17
C SER A 67 -20.59 4.22 5.85
N GLU A 68 -20.00 5.11 5.05
CA GLU A 68 -20.55 6.45 4.80
C GLU A 68 -21.02 6.63 3.36
N CYS A 69 -20.12 6.48 2.38
CA CYS A 69 -20.43 6.78 0.98
C CYS A 69 -21.09 5.62 0.22
N GLU A 70 -21.38 4.52 0.92
CA GLU A 70 -21.98 3.28 0.42
C GLU A 70 -21.24 2.58 -0.73
N GLY A 71 -20.00 3.00 -1.03
CA GLY A 71 -19.19 2.38 -2.07
C GLY A 71 -18.75 0.97 -1.69
N ILE A 72 -18.77 0.04 -2.65
CA ILE A 72 -18.31 -1.34 -2.44
C ILE A 72 -16.93 -1.54 -3.04
N TRP A 73 -16.10 -2.25 -2.30
CA TRP A 73 -14.74 -2.63 -2.60
C TRP A 73 -14.73 -4.15 -2.65
N LEU A 74 -14.31 -4.67 -3.80
CA LEU A 74 -14.16 -6.09 -4.04
C LEU A 74 -12.69 -6.37 -4.28
N ASP A 75 -12.15 -7.39 -3.63
CA ASP A 75 -10.85 -7.92 -4.01
C ASP A 75 -10.94 -8.72 -5.33
N ALA A 76 -9.79 -9.12 -5.87
CA ALA A 76 -9.74 -9.83 -7.14
C ALA A 76 -10.50 -11.17 -7.12
N GLY A 77 -10.54 -11.87 -5.98
CA GLY A 77 -11.23 -13.16 -5.84
C GLY A 77 -12.73 -13.01 -5.63
N GLU A 78 -13.14 -11.98 -4.88
CA GLU A 78 -14.53 -11.61 -4.64
C GLU A 78 -15.20 -11.16 -5.93
N LEU A 79 -14.51 -10.36 -6.76
CA LEU A 79 -15.04 -9.93 -8.05
C LEU A 79 -15.33 -11.13 -8.96
N GLU A 80 -14.44 -12.13 -9.01
CA GLU A 80 -14.69 -13.36 -9.76
C GLU A 80 -15.87 -14.15 -9.20
N ALA A 81 -16.00 -14.25 -7.87
CA ALA A 81 -17.11 -14.94 -7.22
C ALA A 81 -18.45 -14.26 -7.55
N VAL A 82 -18.49 -12.93 -7.48
CA VAL A 82 -19.64 -12.12 -7.88
C VAL A 82 -19.96 -12.28 -9.36
N ALA A 83 -18.93 -12.28 -10.22
CA ALA A 83 -19.10 -12.44 -11.67
C ALA A 83 -19.64 -13.84 -12.06
N LYS A 84 -19.28 -14.87 -11.30
CA LYS A 84 -19.75 -16.25 -11.50
C LYS A 84 -21.21 -16.48 -11.08
N LEU A 85 -21.82 -15.60 -10.28
CA LEU A 85 -23.23 -15.67 -9.87
C LEU A 85 -24.24 -15.27 -10.99
N GLU A 86 -23.76 -15.15 -12.24
CA GLU A 86 -24.50 -14.85 -13.48
C GLU A 86 -25.10 -13.44 -13.61
N LYS A 87 -25.39 -13.06 -14.87
CA LYS A 87 -25.73 -11.71 -15.38
C LYS A 87 -26.69 -10.88 -14.50
N THR A 88 -27.61 -11.51 -13.78
CA THR A 88 -28.57 -10.84 -12.89
C THR A 88 -27.97 -10.45 -11.53
N GLY A 89 -26.88 -11.09 -11.10
CA GLY A 89 -26.18 -10.86 -9.84
C GLY A 89 -25.45 -9.54 -9.82
N LEU A 90 -24.70 -9.23 -10.89
CA LEU A 90 -24.05 -7.92 -11.10
C LEU A 90 -25.09 -6.81 -11.27
N ASP A 91 -26.14 -7.00 -12.06
CA ASP A 91 -27.19 -5.98 -12.24
C ASP A 91 -27.92 -5.66 -10.93
N LYS A 92 -28.13 -6.67 -10.06
CA LYS A 92 -28.66 -6.46 -8.71
C LYS A 92 -27.64 -5.83 -7.77
N LEU A 93 -26.35 -6.18 -7.89
CA LEU A 93 -25.26 -5.51 -7.17
C LEU A 93 -25.27 -4.01 -7.53
N PHE A 94 -25.24 -3.68 -8.83
CA PHE A 94 -25.34 -2.33 -9.34
C PHE A 94 -26.68 -1.65 -9.04
N GLY A 95 -27.77 -2.41 -8.88
CA GLY A 95 -29.06 -1.91 -8.39
C GLY A 95 -29.03 -1.54 -6.91
N VAL A 96 -28.30 -2.28 -6.08
CA VAL A 96 -27.98 -1.88 -4.69
C VAL A 96 -27.05 -0.65 -4.68
N PHE A 97 -26.22 -0.49 -5.72
CA PHE A 97 -25.32 0.67 -5.89
C PHE A 97 -25.97 1.90 -6.54
N LYS A 98 -27.21 1.78 -6.99
CA LYS A 98 -27.99 2.89 -7.57
C LYS A 98 -28.98 3.39 -6.53
N LYS A 99 -28.64 4.50 -5.90
CA LYS A 99 -29.63 5.41 -5.31
C LYS A 99 -29.63 6.70 -6.10
#